data_AF-Q9XCG8-F1
#
_entry.id   AF-Q9XCG8-F1
#
_cell.length_a   1.000
_cell.length_b   1.000
_cell.length_c   1.000
_cell.angle_alpha   90.00
_cell.angle_beta   90.00
_cell.angle_gamma   90.00
#
_symmetry.space_group_name_H-M   'P 1'
#
loop_
_entity.id
_entity.type
_entity.pdbx_description
1 polymer ?
#
loop_
_entity_poly.entity_id
_entity_poly.type
_entity_poly.pdbx_seq_one_letter_code
_entity_poly.pdbx_strand_id
1 'polypeptide(L)'
;FVSLLGIGSFVTLAAASCSKAVTSNPGNPSNPDKPNNPDTGNTNPGGDTDAKQLADAKASLNTLLGSQSTNVALYEDYAKIKDTLSSAYASAQTTANNANATLKDVNDAKAALQTAISDAANAKTEFDKANLGLVSAYAKLKETLKSETTNLDGLSQDNYSAIKANLVSLYNKAKDFTTVTLDPTSGMIPKVDEITSANTAITQAVSAIDSQKTNADTAATTFIKEKLDSAKLTPGTTAEGQQAASQQPGNYSFVGFSNDVTTGRTGSQEQDLPSWNFAKRKVWTTEGLSAGQTQLVSSETPLTDVSWIYSLTGAGSKYTLTFTYYGPSTAYLYFPYKLVQSSDSNKIGLQYKLNNSETLVPITFGNETNDSGATPAIDDIKVEKVTLSNLNFGDNTIEFSVATEENKVAPMIGNMYLTSSTNNVDKIYDSIFGNTTTTQDNSSKSVTVDLLKGYSLASGWSTYVGRFMNLTSEGQQLSAPVYLVGFIGGNNPRSTNNPSNPVVVYPSTRGKSRTFTIYVNAPIQGQYFISGSYISGAQKPRGLEFSTTGSNNTLSFSNLKQSDWTTLGTFDSNTTATETSGNTNKTLTLSKGLNKITIKGSGADDAPFIGNLKFTLSSQTPSANVGESGQR
;
A
#
# COMPACT_ATOMS: atom_id res chain seq x y z
N PHE A 1 23.66 -27.45 -1.58
CA PHE A 1 24.61 -28.54 -1.30
C PHE A 1 24.12 -29.27 -0.06
N VAL A 2 24.56 -30.52 0.15
CA VAL A 2 23.96 -31.54 1.03
C VAL A 2 22.68 -32.18 0.44
N SER A 3 22.73 -33.50 0.35
CA SER A 3 21.73 -34.42 -0.20
C SER A 3 20.65 -34.75 0.83
N LEU A 4 19.43 -35.12 0.40
CA LEU A 4 18.77 -36.30 0.96
C LEU A 4 17.74 -36.90 -0.02
N LEU A 5 18.17 -37.85 -0.85
CA LEU A 5 17.28 -38.84 -1.46
C LEU A 5 16.85 -39.84 -0.38
N GLY A 6 15.79 -39.50 0.35
CA GLY A 6 15.17 -40.35 1.38
C GLY A 6 14.30 -41.47 0.81
N ILE A 7 14.78 -42.21 -0.20
CA ILE A 7 14.09 -43.42 -0.66
C ILE A 7 14.35 -44.52 0.38
N GLY A 8 13.44 -44.63 1.35
CA GLY A 8 13.43 -45.67 2.37
C GLY A 8 13.11 -47.03 1.77
N SER A 9 14.05 -47.64 1.06
CA SER A 9 14.01 -49.05 0.68
C SER A 9 14.11 -49.92 1.93
N PHE A 10 12.96 -50.19 2.56
CA PHE A 10 12.86 -51.27 3.53
C PHE A 10 12.78 -52.60 2.79
N VAL A 11 13.78 -53.45 3.03
CA VAL A 11 13.81 -54.83 2.54
C VAL A 11 12.60 -55.56 3.12
N THR A 12 11.62 -55.89 2.27
CA THR A 12 10.57 -56.84 2.60
C THR A 12 11.19 -58.20 2.84
N LEU A 13 11.31 -58.59 4.10
CA LEU A 13 11.64 -59.96 4.47
C LEU A 13 10.42 -60.85 4.17
N ALA A 14 10.34 -61.32 2.93
CA ALA A 14 9.25 -62.19 2.48
C ALA A 14 9.30 -63.53 3.22
N ALA A 15 8.43 -63.70 4.22
CA ALA A 15 8.16 -64.99 4.83
C ALA A 15 7.36 -65.86 3.85
N ALA A 16 8.06 -66.57 2.97
CA ALA A 16 7.44 -67.55 2.08
C ALA A 16 7.01 -68.79 2.88
N SER A 17 5.72 -68.89 3.22
CA SER A 17 5.10 -70.14 3.71
C SER A 17 4.09 -70.66 2.69
N CYS A 18 4.41 -71.77 2.03
CA CYS A 18 3.61 -72.36 0.97
C CYS A 18 2.26 -72.91 1.46
N SER A 19 1.16 -72.36 0.96
CA SER A 19 -0.16 -72.97 1.06
C SER A 19 -0.25 -74.19 0.13
N LYS A 20 -0.10 -75.41 0.67
CA LYS A 20 -0.51 -76.63 -0.06
C LYS A 20 -1.97 -76.96 0.25
N ALA A 21 -2.81 -76.90 -0.77
CA ALA A 21 -4.19 -77.35 -0.72
C ALA A 21 -4.26 -78.88 -0.51
N VAL A 22 -5.26 -79.33 0.26
CA VAL A 22 -5.58 -80.75 0.44
C VAL A 22 -6.81 -81.08 -0.41
N THR A 23 -6.64 -81.98 -1.38
CA THR A 23 -7.73 -82.57 -2.18
C THR A 23 -7.96 -84.03 -1.78
N SER A 24 -9.18 -84.52 -1.91
CA SER A 24 -9.67 -85.74 -1.26
C SER A 24 -9.71 -87.02 -2.12
N ASN A 25 -9.41 -88.17 -1.49
CA ASN A 25 -9.81 -89.56 -1.84
C ASN A 25 -9.12 -90.25 -3.06
N PRO A 26 -9.11 -91.61 -3.21
CA PRO A 26 -9.58 -92.68 -2.30
C PRO A 26 -8.65 -93.94 -2.09
N GLY A 27 -8.82 -94.60 -0.92
CA GLY A 27 -8.94 -96.07 -0.71
C GLY A 27 -7.89 -97.14 -1.14
N ASN A 28 -7.17 -97.70 -0.13
CA ASN A 28 -6.92 -99.15 0.19
C ASN A 28 -6.28 -100.12 -0.86
N PRO A 29 -5.85 -101.38 -0.51
CA PRO A 29 -5.29 -101.95 0.73
C PRO A 29 -3.89 -102.64 0.54
N SER A 30 -3.19 -102.98 1.64
CA SER A 30 -2.75 -104.36 2.00
C SER A 30 -1.53 -104.42 2.95
N ASN A 31 -1.60 -105.32 3.93
CA ASN A 31 -0.54 -105.83 4.81
C ASN A 31 -0.14 -107.25 4.30
N PRO A 32 1.09 -107.80 4.48
CA PRO A 32 1.67 -108.23 5.77
C PRO A 32 3.19 -107.86 5.90
N ASP A 33 3.98 -108.14 6.95
CA ASP A 33 3.96 -109.20 7.98
C ASP A 33 4.65 -108.79 9.32
N LYS A 34 4.47 -109.62 10.36
CA LYS A 34 5.07 -109.51 11.73
C LYS A 34 6.43 -110.27 11.84
N PRO A 35 7.17 -110.35 12.99
CA PRO A 35 6.93 -109.89 14.38
C PRO A 35 8.02 -108.86 14.85
N ASN A 36 8.40 -108.59 16.12
CA ASN A 36 8.10 -109.16 17.45
C ASN A 36 8.25 -108.13 18.62
N ASN A 37 8.12 -108.60 19.87
CA ASN A 37 8.31 -107.92 21.18
C ASN A 37 9.64 -108.43 21.87
N PRO A 38 10.14 -107.97 23.06
CA PRO A 38 9.40 -107.34 24.19
C PRO A 38 10.05 -106.23 25.08
N ASP A 39 9.17 -105.34 25.57
CA ASP A 39 8.95 -104.96 27.00
C ASP A 39 9.96 -104.09 27.83
N THR A 40 9.43 -103.58 28.95
CA THR A 40 9.95 -102.72 30.04
C THR A 40 9.85 -101.20 29.81
N GLY A 41 9.08 -100.40 30.58
CA GLY A 41 8.11 -100.73 31.65
C GLY A 41 8.36 -100.03 33.00
N ASN A 42 8.29 -98.69 33.06
CA ASN A 42 8.04 -97.87 34.27
C ASN A 42 7.77 -96.41 33.80
N THR A 43 6.63 -95.73 33.96
CA THR A 43 6.03 -95.10 35.18
C THR A 43 7.07 -94.44 36.10
N ASN A 44 6.98 -93.17 36.56
CA ASN A 44 5.97 -92.08 36.56
C ASN A 44 6.71 -90.74 36.90
N PRO A 45 6.08 -89.63 37.37
CA PRO A 45 5.06 -88.72 36.84
C PRO A 45 5.60 -87.30 36.46
N GLY A 46 4.74 -86.45 35.90
CA GLY A 46 5.10 -85.12 35.35
C GLY A 46 5.41 -83.95 36.31
N GLY A 47 5.87 -82.86 35.70
CA GLY A 47 6.12 -81.55 36.30
C GLY A 47 7.12 -80.72 35.48
N ASP A 48 6.60 -79.77 34.69
CA ASP A 48 7.19 -78.46 34.23
C ASP A 48 6.98 -78.10 32.74
N THR A 49 6.62 -79.01 31.84
CA THR A 49 6.44 -78.67 30.40
C THR A 49 5.47 -77.52 30.18
N ASP A 50 4.32 -77.57 30.84
CA ASP A 50 3.20 -76.66 30.59
C ASP A 50 3.44 -75.30 31.25
N ALA A 51 4.06 -75.30 32.44
CA ALA A 51 4.49 -74.10 33.14
C ALA A 51 5.59 -73.36 32.37
N LYS A 52 6.56 -74.12 31.83
CA LYS A 52 7.61 -73.58 30.96
C LYS A 52 7.04 -73.02 29.65
N GLN A 53 6.13 -73.75 29.00
CA GLN A 53 5.44 -73.27 27.79
C GLN A 53 4.64 -71.98 28.05
N LEU A 54 3.96 -71.87 29.19
CA LEU A 54 3.25 -70.65 29.59
C LEU A 54 4.20 -69.48 29.83
N ALA A 55 5.34 -69.70 30.49
CA ALA A 55 6.37 -68.69 30.70
C ALA A 55 6.98 -68.21 29.36
N ASP A 56 7.36 -69.14 28.48
CA ASP A 56 7.93 -68.84 27.15
C ASP A 56 6.90 -68.12 26.24
N ALA A 57 5.61 -68.45 26.36
CA ALA A 57 4.51 -67.76 25.68
C ALA A 57 4.29 -66.34 26.22
N LYS A 58 4.28 -66.14 27.55
CA LYS A 58 4.18 -64.81 28.18
C LYS A 58 5.38 -63.93 27.83
N ALA A 59 6.60 -64.48 27.81
CA ALA A 59 7.80 -63.78 27.36
C ALA A 59 7.68 -63.35 25.89
N SER A 60 7.19 -64.23 25.01
CA SER A 60 6.93 -63.89 23.61
C SER A 60 5.92 -62.76 23.44
N LEU A 61 4.83 -62.79 24.22
CA LEU A 61 3.78 -61.75 24.20
C LEU A 61 4.33 -60.41 24.68
N ASN A 62 5.12 -60.40 25.76
CA ASN A 62 5.75 -59.19 26.29
C ASN A 62 6.75 -58.58 25.30
N THR A 63 7.54 -59.39 24.58
CA THR A 63 8.40 -58.90 23.49
C THR A 63 7.60 -58.22 22.38
N LEU A 64 6.42 -58.75 22.04
CA LEU A 64 5.54 -58.15 21.03
C LEU A 64 4.90 -56.84 21.55
N LEU A 65 4.44 -56.81 22.80
CA LEU A 65 3.94 -55.60 23.47
C LEU A 65 5.01 -54.49 23.51
N GLY A 66 6.27 -54.85 23.73
CA GLY A 66 7.42 -53.92 23.70
C GLY A 66 7.64 -53.21 22.35
N SER A 67 7.00 -53.66 21.27
CA SER A 67 7.05 -52.99 19.96
C SER A 67 5.97 -51.91 19.74
N GLN A 68 5.06 -51.71 20.71
CA GLN A 68 3.88 -50.84 20.56
C GLN A 68 4.21 -49.43 20.08
N SER A 69 5.17 -48.75 20.70
CA SER A 69 5.51 -47.36 20.37
C SER A 69 5.95 -47.22 18.91
N THR A 70 6.83 -48.11 18.45
CA THR A 70 7.33 -48.14 17.06
C THR A 70 6.20 -48.45 16.08
N ASN A 71 5.38 -49.47 16.36
CA ASN A 71 4.35 -49.92 15.43
C ASN A 71 3.17 -48.93 15.34
N VAL A 72 2.71 -48.37 16.46
CA VAL A 72 1.61 -47.39 16.47
C VAL A 72 2.02 -46.07 15.81
N ALA A 73 3.27 -45.63 15.98
CA ALA A 73 3.78 -44.39 15.39
C ALA A 73 3.83 -44.40 13.84
N LEU A 74 3.76 -45.58 13.19
CA LEU A 74 3.65 -45.67 11.72
C LEU A 74 2.30 -45.17 11.18
N TYR A 75 1.30 -45.04 12.05
CA TYR A 75 -0.08 -44.72 11.70
C TYR A 75 -0.57 -43.38 12.27
N GLU A 76 0.34 -42.47 12.67
CA GLU A 76 -0.02 -41.13 13.17
C GLU A 76 -0.93 -40.34 12.21
N ASP A 77 -0.72 -40.49 10.90
CA ASP A 77 -1.56 -39.87 9.87
C ASP A 77 -2.81 -40.71 9.51
N TYR A 78 -3.11 -41.81 10.20
CA TYR A 78 -4.20 -42.75 9.90
C TYR A 78 -4.94 -43.13 11.20
N ALA A 79 -5.62 -42.15 11.81
CA ALA A 79 -6.15 -42.26 13.17
C ALA A 79 -7.00 -43.53 13.41
N LYS A 80 -7.82 -43.95 12.44
CA LYS A 80 -8.65 -45.17 12.53
C LYS A 80 -7.83 -46.46 12.57
N ILE A 81 -6.77 -46.57 11.76
CA ILE A 81 -5.83 -47.69 11.79
C ILE A 81 -5.06 -47.68 13.13
N LYS A 82 -4.62 -46.50 13.57
CA LYS A 82 -3.91 -46.28 14.83
C LYS A 82 -4.73 -46.70 16.05
N ASP A 83 -6.01 -46.31 16.12
CA ASP A 83 -6.93 -46.66 17.21
C ASP A 83 -7.23 -48.16 17.25
N THR A 84 -7.45 -48.77 16.08
CA THR A 84 -7.68 -50.22 15.96
C THR A 84 -6.48 -51.01 16.48
N LEU A 85 -5.27 -50.63 16.04
CA LEU A 85 -4.03 -51.26 16.49
C LEU A 85 -3.77 -51.02 17.99
N SER A 86 -3.99 -49.80 18.47
CA SER A 86 -3.82 -49.45 19.89
C SER A 86 -4.77 -50.24 20.80
N SER A 87 -6.00 -50.48 20.34
CA SER A 87 -6.99 -51.31 21.03
C SER A 87 -6.58 -52.78 21.09
N ALA A 88 -5.94 -53.31 20.03
CA ALA A 88 -5.37 -54.66 20.04
C ALA A 88 -4.19 -54.78 21.02
N TYR A 89 -3.30 -53.79 21.09
CA TYR A 89 -2.24 -53.74 22.10
C TYR A 89 -2.80 -53.70 23.53
N ALA A 90 -3.81 -52.86 23.81
CA ALA A 90 -4.45 -52.80 25.12
C ALA A 90 -5.13 -54.11 25.53
N SER A 91 -5.76 -54.81 24.57
CA SER A 91 -6.37 -56.13 24.79
C SER A 91 -5.31 -57.18 25.11
N ALA A 92 -4.21 -57.23 24.34
CA ALA A 92 -3.09 -58.13 24.58
C ALA A 92 -2.38 -57.87 25.92
N GLN A 93 -2.22 -56.60 26.30
CA GLN A 93 -1.66 -56.19 27.59
C GLN A 93 -2.54 -56.66 28.76
N THR A 94 -3.86 -56.63 28.60
CA THR A 94 -4.81 -57.14 29.60
C THR A 94 -4.62 -58.64 29.84
N THR A 95 -4.45 -59.43 28.78
CA THR A 95 -4.13 -60.87 28.90
C THR A 95 -2.76 -61.12 29.51
N ALA A 96 -1.73 -60.34 29.14
CA ALA A 96 -0.38 -60.47 29.69
C ALA A 96 -0.35 -60.21 31.22
N ASN A 97 -1.12 -59.20 31.67
CA ASN A 97 -1.24 -58.82 33.08
C ASN A 97 -2.12 -59.78 33.90
N ASN A 98 -2.93 -60.62 33.27
CA ASN A 98 -3.78 -61.57 33.97
C ASN A 98 -2.94 -62.74 34.53
N ALA A 99 -2.83 -62.78 35.87
CA ALA A 99 -2.13 -63.84 36.60
C ALA A 99 -2.70 -65.24 36.28
N ASN A 100 -4.01 -65.33 36.03
CA ASN A 100 -4.75 -66.57 35.79
C ASN A 100 -4.89 -66.93 34.29
N ALA A 101 -4.27 -66.17 33.37
CA ALA A 101 -4.33 -66.48 31.94
C ALA A 101 -3.68 -67.84 31.63
N THR A 102 -4.40 -68.70 30.92
CA THR A 102 -3.93 -70.02 30.50
C THR A 102 -2.97 -69.92 29.30
N LEU A 103 -2.28 -71.02 29.00
CA LEU A 103 -1.43 -71.13 27.80
C LEU A 103 -2.21 -70.86 26.52
N LYS A 104 -3.50 -71.23 26.48
CA LYS A 104 -4.38 -70.93 25.34
C LYS A 104 -4.64 -69.43 25.25
N ASP A 105 -5.03 -68.78 26.35
CA ASP A 105 -5.35 -67.34 26.35
C ASP A 105 -4.15 -66.49 25.91
N VAL A 106 -2.94 -66.83 26.38
CA VAL A 106 -1.70 -66.11 26.02
C VAL A 106 -1.33 -66.32 24.55
N ASN A 107 -1.48 -67.55 24.02
CA ASN A 107 -1.21 -67.82 22.61
C ASN A 107 -2.26 -67.18 21.68
N ASP A 108 -3.54 -67.21 22.06
CA ASP A 108 -4.62 -66.55 21.32
C ASP A 108 -4.40 -65.03 21.29
N ALA A 109 -4.04 -64.41 22.42
CA ALA A 109 -3.73 -62.97 22.48
C ALA A 109 -2.48 -62.60 21.67
N LYS A 110 -1.45 -63.46 21.67
CA LYS A 110 -0.25 -63.29 20.83
C LYS A 110 -0.62 -63.36 19.34
N ALA A 111 -1.38 -64.37 18.93
CA ALA A 111 -1.83 -64.52 17.55
C ALA A 111 -2.70 -63.33 17.11
N ALA A 112 -3.67 -62.92 17.92
CA ALA A 112 -4.53 -61.77 17.66
C ALA A 112 -3.74 -60.47 17.49
N LEU A 113 -2.71 -60.22 18.32
CA LEU A 113 -1.85 -59.05 18.18
C LEU A 113 -0.97 -59.11 16.92
N GLN A 114 -0.43 -60.28 16.57
CA GLN A 114 0.32 -60.48 15.32
C GLN A 114 -0.55 -60.24 14.08
N THR A 115 -1.80 -60.73 14.10
CA THR A 115 -2.81 -60.46 13.08
C THR A 115 -3.12 -58.96 13.00
N ALA A 116 -3.43 -58.29 14.12
CA ALA A 116 -3.74 -56.85 14.13
C ALA A 116 -2.58 -55.97 13.61
N ILE A 117 -1.32 -56.31 13.91
CA ILE A 117 -0.15 -55.62 13.34
C ILE A 117 -0.07 -55.80 11.82
N SER A 118 -0.34 -57.02 11.33
CA SER A 118 -0.34 -57.33 9.89
C SER A 118 -1.49 -56.64 9.16
N ASP A 119 -2.68 -56.66 9.75
CA ASP A 119 -3.89 -56.02 9.22
C ASP A 119 -3.75 -54.50 9.16
N ALA A 120 -3.11 -53.87 10.14
CA ALA A 120 -2.81 -52.43 10.10
C ALA A 120 -1.89 -52.05 8.92
N ALA A 121 -0.86 -52.88 8.65
CA ALA A 121 0.05 -52.65 7.52
C ALA A 121 -0.65 -52.87 6.16
N ASN A 122 -1.52 -53.88 6.07
CA ASN A 122 -2.34 -54.13 4.88
C ASN A 122 -3.35 -53.00 4.65
N ALA A 123 -4.11 -52.61 5.67
CA ALA A 123 -5.11 -51.55 5.60
C ALA A 123 -4.50 -50.21 5.15
N LYS A 124 -3.30 -49.86 5.65
CA LYS A 124 -2.58 -48.67 5.17
C LYS A 124 -2.20 -48.80 3.69
N THR A 125 -1.69 -49.96 3.27
CA THR A 125 -1.29 -50.21 1.88
C THR A 125 -2.48 -50.13 0.92
N GLU A 126 -3.65 -50.65 1.32
CA GLU A 126 -4.89 -50.56 0.56
C GLU A 126 -5.45 -49.13 0.52
N PHE A 127 -5.45 -48.42 1.66
CA PHE A 127 -5.84 -47.01 1.73
C PHE A 127 -4.98 -46.15 0.80
N ASP A 128 -3.65 -46.29 0.86
CA ASP A 128 -2.72 -45.51 0.05
C ASP A 128 -2.94 -45.74 -1.44
N LYS A 129 -3.14 -47.01 -1.83
CA LYS A 129 -3.41 -47.42 -3.21
C LYS A 129 -4.75 -46.87 -3.72
N ALA A 130 -5.79 -46.82 -2.88
CA ALA A 130 -7.08 -46.25 -3.23
C ALA A 130 -7.05 -44.71 -3.28
N ASN A 131 -6.20 -44.07 -2.48
CA ASN A 131 -6.20 -42.62 -2.24
C ASN A 131 -4.90 -41.92 -2.65
N LEU A 132 -4.19 -42.41 -3.68
CA LEU A 132 -2.86 -41.93 -4.11
C LEU A 132 -2.76 -40.39 -4.23
N GLY A 133 -3.78 -39.74 -4.79
CA GLY A 133 -3.83 -38.28 -4.92
C GLY A 133 -3.89 -37.54 -3.58
N LEU A 134 -4.67 -38.07 -2.63
CA LEU A 134 -4.80 -37.53 -1.27
C LEU A 134 -3.49 -37.68 -0.50
N VAL A 135 -2.91 -38.88 -0.49
CA VAL A 135 -1.62 -39.14 0.19
C VAL A 135 -0.53 -38.23 -0.37
N SER A 136 -0.48 -38.05 -1.69
CA SER A 136 0.47 -37.16 -2.36
C SER A 136 0.26 -35.68 -2.01
N ALA A 137 -0.98 -35.21 -1.95
CA ALA A 137 -1.31 -33.83 -1.60
C ALA A 137 -1.00 -33.54 -0.12
N TYR A 138 -1.34 -34.48 0.77
CA TYR A 138 -1.11 -34.38 2.21
C TYR A 138 0.39 -34.43 2.57
N ALA A 139 1.18 -35.29 1.90
CA ALA A 139 2.63 -35.32 2.05
C ALA A 139 3.29 -33.98 1.66
N LYS A 140 2.83 -33.37 0.55
CA LYS A 140 3.27 -32.02 0.14
C LYS A 140 2.87 -30.96 1.16
N LEU A 141 1.65 -31.01 1.69
CA LEU A 141 1.19 -30.08 2.72
C LEU A 141 2.07 -30.17 3.97
N LYS A 142 2.38 -31.38 4.45
CA LYS A 142 3.28 -31.59 5.60
C LYS A 142 4.70 -31.06 5.35
N GLU A 143 5.21 -31.12 4.11
CA GLU A 143 6.48 -30.48 3.77
C GLU A 143 6.39 -28.95 3.81
N THR A 144 5.35 -28.38 3.20
CA THR A 144 5.08 -26.93 3.24
C THR A 144 4.94 -26.41 4.67
N LEU A 145 4.27 -27.14 5.56
CA LEU A 145 4.11 -26.76 6.97
C LEU A 145 5.46 -26.63 7.71
N LYS A 146 6.50 -27.40 7.36
CA LYS A 146 7.84 -27.27 7.99
C LYS A 146 8.50 -25.92 7.73
N SER A 147 8.10 -25.21 6.68
CA SER A 147 8.67 -23.90 6.32
C SER A 147 8.09 -22.73 7.11
N GLU A 148 7.06 -22.95 7.95
CA GLU A 148 6.33 -21.90 8.66
C GLU A 148 7.23 -20.93 9.42
N THR A 149 8.09 -21.42 10.32
CA THR A 149 8.98 -20.58 11.13
C THR A 149 9.85 -19.68 10.25
N THR A 150 10.58 -20.30 9.30
CA THR A 150 11.48 -19.59 8.37
C THR A 150 10.75 -18.50 7.57
N ASN A 151 9.52 -18.76 7.14
CA ASN A 151 8.74 -17.80 6.36
C ASN A 151 8.15 -16.66 7.23
N LEU A 152 7.98 -16.88 8.55
CA LEU A 152 7.49 -15.88 9.50
C LEU A 152 8.60 -15.04 10.15
N ASP A 153 9.82 -15.56 10.27
CA ASP A 153 10.96 -14.89 10.93
C ASP A 153 11.23 -13.49 10.33
N GLY A 154 11.10 -13.37 9.01
CA GLY A 154 11.30 -12.12 8.27
C GLY A 154 10.13 -11.13 8.33
N LEU A 155 9.11 -11.35 9.16
CA LEU A 155 7.86 -10.55 9.25
C LEU A 155 7.63 -9.98 10.67
N SER A 156 8.69 -9.77 11.44
CA SER A 156 8.62 -9.31 12.84
C SER A 156 8.36 -7.82 13.03
N GLN A 157 8.58 -6.98 12.02
CA GLN A 157 8.37 -5.54 12.09
C GLN A 157 6.88 -5.17 11.98
N ASP A 158 6.45 -4.12 12.68
CA ASP A 158 5.04 -3.71 12.77
C ASP A 158 4.41 -3.41 11.40
N ASN A 159 5.17 -2.86 10.46
CA ASN A 159 4.71 -2.59 9.10
C ASN A 159 4.35 -3.85 8.31
N TYR A 160 4.86 -5.03 8.69
CA TYR A 160 4.52 -6.33 8.10
C TYR A 160 3.38 -7.07 8.84
N SER A 161 2.76 -6.45 9.84
CA SER A 161 1.73 -7.08 10.70
C SER A 161 0.61 -7.75 9.92
N ALA A 162 0.09 -7.15 8.84
CA ALA A 162 -0.96 -7.75 8.03
C ALA A 162 -0.46 -8.91 7.15
N ILE A 163 0.78 -8.83 6.60
CA ILE A 163 1.44 -9.93 5.89
C ILE A 163 1.57 -11.15 6.82
N LYS A 164 2.07 -10.91 8.03
CA LYS A 164 2.20 -11.93 9.07
C LYS A 164 0.85 -12.54 9.44
N ALA A 165 -0.17 -11.71 9.70
CA ALA A 165 -1.51 -12.18 10.08
C ALA A 165 -2.16 -13.04 8.97
N ASN A 166 -2.03 -12.62 7.70
CA ASN A 166 -2.51 -13.39 6.56
C ASN A 166 -1.78 -14.76 6.46
N LEU A 167 -0.46 -14.76 6.54
CA LEU A 167 0.33 -16.00 6.42
C LEU A 167 0.08 -16.98 7.59
N VAL A 168 -0.02 -16.49 8.83
CA VAL A 168 -0.40 -17.30 10.00
C VAL A 168 -1.81 -17.89 9.83
N SER A 169 -2.77 -17.12 9.29
CA SER A 169 -4.12 -17.62 8.99
C SER A 169 -4.12 -18.77 7.99
N LEU A 170 -3.28 -18.69 6.94
CA LEU A 170 -3.10 -19.76 5.96
C LEU A 170 -2.44 -21.00 6.56
N TYR A 171 -1.39 -20.85 7.37
CA TYR A 171 -0.74 -21.97 8.07
C TYR A 171 -1.68 -22.66 9.05
N ASN A 172 -2.50 -21.92 9.81
CA ASN A 172 -3.46 -22.52 10.73
C ASN A 172 -4.53 -23.34 9.98
N LYS A 173 -5.13 -22.79 8.91
CA LYS A 173 -6.07 -23.54 8.05
C LYS A 173 -5.45 -24.81 7.44
N ALA A 174 -4.15 -24.81 7.17
CA ALA A 174 -3.44 -25.99 6.69
C ALA A 174 -3.22 -27.05 7.79
N LYS A 175 -2.96 -26.63 9.04
CA LYS A 175 -2.77 -27.53 10.19
C LYS A 175 -4.05 -28.28 10.57
N ASP A 176 -5.22 -27.71 10.29
CA ASP A 176 -6.51 -28.38 10.52
C ASP A 176 -6.56 -29.74 9.79
N PHE A 177 -6.08 -29.83 8.54
CA PHE A 177 -6.01 -31.09 7.80
C PHE A 177 -5.07 -32.12 8.46
N THR A 178 -3.93 -31.70 9.00
CA THR A 178 -3.02 -32.59 9.73
C THR A 178 -3.56 -33.03 11.09
N THR A 179 -4.58 -32.34 11.62
CA THR A 179 -5.28 -32.71 12.85
C THR A 179 -6.39 -33.72 12.58
N VAL A 180 -7.08 -33.63 11.43
CA VAL A 180 -8.08 -34.62 10.99
C VAL A 180 -7.45 -35.95 10.56
N THR A 181 -6.22 -35.92 10.04
CA THR A 181 -5.48 -37.08 9.48
C THR A 181 -6.09 -37.62 8.17
N LEU A 182 -5.43 -38.57 7.51
CA LEU A 182 -5.88 -39.17 6.24
C LEU A 182 -7.07 -40.11 6.42
N ASP A 183 -7.05 -40.94 7.47
CA ASP A 183 -8.11 -41.91 7.78
C ASP A 183 -8.66 -41.64 9.20
N PRO A 184 -9.57 -40.64 9.34
CA PRO A 184 -10.11 -40.23 10.64
C PRO A 184 -10.96 -41.32 11.29
N THR A 185 -10.96 -41.36 12.62
CA THR A 185 -11.79 -42.29 13.43
C THR A 185 -13.29 -42.01 13.29
N SER A 186 -13.66 -40.76 12.99
CA SER A 186 -15.03 -40.34 12.70
C SER A 186 -15.05 -39.10 11.79
N GLY A 187 -16.12 -38.90 11.03
CA GLY A 187 -16.25 -37.80 10.06
C GLY A 187 -15.88 -38.20 8.64
N MET A 188 -15.63 -37.21 7.78
CA MET A 188 -15.26 -37.42 6.38
C MET A 188 -13.74 -37.39 6.20
N ILE A 189 -13.24 -38.24 5.30
CA ILE A 189 -11.86 -38.18 4.78
C ILE A 189 -11.62 -36.79 4.14
N PRO A 190 -10.49 -36.11 4.40
CA PRO A 190 -10.15 -34.84 3.76
C PRO A 190 -10.15 -34.90 2.23
N LYS A 191 -10.57 -33.83 1.55
CA LYS A 191 -10.57 -33.80 0.07
C LYS A 191 -9.23 -33.36 -0.51
N VAL A 192 -8.85 -33.98 -1.63
CA VAL A 192 -7.62 -33.66 -2.37
C VAL A 192 -7.57 -32.19 -2.78
N ASP A 193 -8.69 -31.64 -3.27
CA ASP A 193 -8.77 -30.26 -3.76
C ASP A 193 -8.63 -29.23 -2.64
N GLU A 194 -9.17 -29.53 -1.44
CA GLU A 194 -9.11 -28.66 -0.26
C GLU A 194 -7.66 -28.57 0.26
N ILE A 195 -6.98 -29.70 0.40
CA ILE A 195 -5.56 -29.78 0.78
C ILE A 195 -4.67 -29.11 -0.28
N THR A 196 -4.94 -29.36 -1.56
CA THR A 196 -4.18 -28.77 -2.68
C THR A 196 -4.36 -27.25 -2.73
N SER A 197 -5.57 -26.76 -2.45
CA SER A 197 -5.87 -25.33 -2.36
C SER A 197 -5.14 -24.66 -1.19
N ALA A 198 -5.15 -25.28 0.00
CA ALA A 198 -4.41 -24.78 1.16
C ALA A 198 -2.90 -24.71 0.90
N ASN A 199 -2.32 -25.75 0.31
CA ASN A 199 -0.90 -25.77 -0.06
C ASN A 199 -0.55 -24.70 -1.12
N THR A 200 -1.43 -24.52 -2.11
CA THR A 200 -1.27 -23.51 -3.16
C THR A 200 -1.34 -22.10 -2.59
N ALA A 201 -2.29 -21.82 -1.69
CA ALA A 201 -2.43 -20.52 -1.04
C ALA A 201 -1.21 -20.13 -0.21
N ILE A 202 -0.63 -21.06 0.58
CA ILE A 202 0.63 -20.82 1.29
C ILE A 202 1.77 -20.54 0.30
N THR A 203 1.93 -21.39 -0.72
CA THR A 203 3.02 -21.25 -1.70
C THR A 203 2.96 -19.90 -2.44
N GLN A 204 1.76 -19.49 -2.87
CA GLN A 204 1.52 -18.20 -3.51
C GLN A 204 1.80 -17.03 -2.54
N ALA A 205 1.29 -17.09 -1.31
CA ALA A 205 1.53 -16.06 -0.30
C ALA A 205 3.03 -15.87 -0.01
N VAL A 206 3.78 -16.97 0.18
CA VAL A 206 5.23 -16.96 0.39
C VAL A 206 5.96 -16.33 -0.80
N SER A 207 5.59 -16.69 -2.04
CA SER A 207 6.20 -16.12 -3.25
C SER A 207 5.92 -14.61 -3.43
N ALA A 208 4.90 -14.06 -2.77
CA ALA A 208 4.53 -12.66 -2.85
C ALA A 208 5.11 -11.79 -1.72
N ILE A 209 5.79 -12.37 -0.72
CA ILE A 209 6.25 -11.64 0.48
C ILE A 209 7.09 -10.41 0.10
N ASP A 210 8.04 -10.52 -0.84
CA ASP A 210 8.97 -9.42 -1.13
C ASP A 210 8.30 -8.21 -1.81
N SER A 211 7.31 -8.44 -2.67
CA SER A 211 6.53 -7.35 -3.28
C SER A 211 5.55 -6.73 -2.28
N GLN A 212 4.97 -7.53 -1.38
CA GLN A 212 4.13 -7.07 -0.28
C GLN A 212 4.93 -6.23 0.73
N LYS A 213 6.15 -6.67 1.08
CA LYS A 213 7.11 -5.88 1.88
C LYS A 213 7.43 -4.56 1.23
N THR A 214 7.78 -4.56 -0.06
CA THR A 214 8.09 -3.32 -0.81
C THR A 214 6.95 -2.30 -0.72
N ASN A 215 5.68 -2.75 -0.82
CA ASN A 215 4.50 -1.89 -0.64
C ASN A 215 4.37 -1.38 0.81
N ALA A 216 4.51 -2.27 1.81
CA ALA A 216 4.43 -1.91 3.23
C ALA A 216 5.55 -0.96 3.66
N ASP A 217 6.79 -1.16 3.17
CA ASP A 217 7.94 -0.29 3.38
C ASP A 217 7.75 1.08 2.71
N THR A 218 7.20 1.10 1.50
CA THR A 218 6.86 2.35 0.81
C THR A 218 5.86 3.16 1.64
N ALA A 219 4.79 2.52 2.15
CA ALA A 219 3.81 3.15 3.01
C ALA A 219 4.38 3.58 4.37
N ALA A 220 5.30 2.82 4.97
CA ALA A 220 5.87 3.10 6.29
C ALA A 220 6.98 4.17 6.27
N THR A 221 7.82 4.17 5.23
CA THR A 221 8.98 5.06 5.11
C THR A 221 8.74 6.28 4.22
N THR A 222 7.68 6.25 3.39
CA THR A 222 7.29 7.36 2.50
C THR A 222 5.76 7.43 2.40
N PHE A 223 5.19 7.24 1.21
CA PHE A 223 3.75 7.20 0.95
C PHE A 223 3.51 6.54 -0.42
N ILE A 224 2.32 6.00 -0.62
CA ILE A 224 1.78 5.62 -1.93
C ILE A 224 1.07 6.86 -2.50
N LYS A 225 1.48 7.36 -3.68
CA LYS A 225 0.88 8.53 -4.33
C LYS A 225 -0.14 8.12 -5.39
N GLU A 226 -1.39 8.42 -5.11
CA GLU A 226 -2.51 8.22 -6.03
C GLU A 226 -2.84 9.52 -6.77
N LYS A 227 -2.56 9.51 -8.08
CA LYS A 227 -2.82 10.65 -8.96
C LYS A 227 -4.30 10.69 -9.32
N LEU A 228 -4.90 11.88 -9.37
CA LEU A 228 -6.28 12.00 -9.80
C LEU A 228 -6.43 11.70 -11.29
N ASP A 229 -7.52 11.00 -11.62
CA ASP A 229 -7.89 10.62 -12.98
C ASP A 229 -9.37 10.94 -13.22
N SER A 230 -9.67 11.72 -14.27
CA SER A 230 -11.05 12.01 -14.68
C SER A 230 -11.88 10.75 -14.97
N ALA A 231 -11.26 9.63 -15.37
CA ALA A 231 -11.97 8.37 -15.60
C ALA A 231 -12.50 7.71 -14.32
N LYS A 232 -11.99 8.11 -13.14
CA LYS A 232 -12.43 7.66 -11.82
C LYS A 232 -13.58 8.51 -11.23
N LEU A 233 -14.05 9.53 -11.95
CA LEU A 233 -15.23 10.32 -11.58
C LEU A 233 -16.51 9.68 -12.13
N THR A 234 -17.49 9.48 -11.25
CA THR A 234 -18.89 9.29 -11.67
C THR A 234 -19.57 10.67 -11.68
N PRO A 235 -20.03 11.18 -12.83
CA PRO A 235 -20.79 12.42 -12.87
C PRO A 235 -22.16 12.20 -12.18
N GLY A 236 -22.57 13.16 -11.35
CA GLY A 236 -23.93 13.16 -10.81
C GLY A 236 -24.95 13.61 -11.85
N THR A 237 -26.24 13.39 -11.56
CA THR A 237 -27.33 13.96 -12.36
C THR A 237 -27.71 15.34 -11.83
N THR A 238 -27.96 16.27 -12.75
CA THR A 238 -28.65 17.54 -12.47
C THR A 238 -30.17 17.31 -12.44
N ALA A 239 -30.93 18.25 -11.88
CA ALA A 239 -32.40 18.21 -11.89
C ALA A 239 -33.00 18.19 -13.32
N GLU A 240 -32.23 18.64 -14.31
CA GLU A 240 -32.60 18.72 -15.72
C GLU A 240 -32.05 17.54 -16.55
N GLY A 241 -31.42 16.55 -15.90
CA GLY A 241 -30.90 15.34 -16.54
C GLY A 241 -29.63 15.54 -17.39
N GLN A 242 -29.08 16.75 -17.43
CA GLN A 242 -27.83 17.04 -18.14
C GLN A 242 -26.61 16.59 -17.33
N GLN A 243 -25.61 16.01 -18.01
CA GLN A 243 -24.32 15.69 -17.39
C GLN A 243 -23.53 16.97 -17.16
N ALA A 244 -22.87 17.08 -16.00
CA ALA A 244 -21.89 18.15 -15.76
C ALA A 244 -20.78 18.09 -16.83
N ALA A 245 -20.34 19.26 -17.31
CA ALA A 245 -19.33 19.32 -18.35
C ALA A 245 -18.00 18.72 -17.86
N SER A 246 -17.20 18.17 -18.77
CA SER A 246 -15.97 17.45 -18.43
C SER A 246 -14.68 18.18 -18.81
N GLN A 247 -14.77 19.38 -19.42
CA GLN A 247 -13.62 20.05 -20.03
C GLN A 247 -13.27 21.39 -19.37
N GLN A 248 -12.11 21.42 -18.71
CA GLN A 248 -11.42 22.66 -18.33
C GLN A 248 -11.09 23.54 -19.56
N PRO A 249 -11.07 24.89 -19.44
CA PRO A 249 -10.91 25.79 -20.59
C PRO A 249 -9.64 25.55 -21.37
N GLY A 250 -9.73 25.78 -22.69
CA GLY A 250 -8.60 25.61 -23.61
C GLY A 250 -7.38 26.42 -23.19
N ASN A 251 -7.61 27.66 -22.73
CA ASN A 251 -6.61 28.68 -22.44
C ASN A 251 -6.00 28.65 -21.02
N TYR A 252 -6.51 27.84 -20.08
CA TYR A 252 -5.95 27.78 -18.73
C TYR A 252 -4.57 27.10 -18.70
N SER A 253 -3.76 27.48 -17.71
CA SER A 253 -2.49 26.83 -17.39
C SER A 253 -2.51 26.32 -15.96
N PHE A 254 -2.82 27.20 -15.01
CA PHE A 254 -3.10 26.82 -13.63
C PHE A 254 -4.50 26.26 -13.46
N VAL A 255 -4.62 25.41 -12.45
CA VAL A 255 -5.86 24.69 -12.10
C VAL A 255 -6.29 24.94 -10.67
N GLY A 256 -5.62 25.84 -9.94
CA GLY A 256 -6.06 26.37 -8.66
C GLY A 256 -5.92 27.89 -8.67
N PHE A 257 -6.93 28.59 -8.16
CA PHE A 257 -6.96 30.06 -8.13
C PHE A 257 -7.17 30.59 -6.71
N SER A 258 -6.59 31.76 -6.40
CA SER A 258 -6.75 32.45 -5.11
C SER A 258 -7.90 33.45 -5.08
N ASN A 259 -8.62 33.61 -6.19
CA ASN A 259 -9.87 34.35 -6.31
C ASN A 259 -11.01 33.40 -6.70
N ASP A 260 -12.25 33.77 -6.37
CA ASP A 260 -13.45 33.05 -6.77
C ASP A 260 -13.54 32.97 -8.30
N VAL A 261 -13.74 31.76 -8.81
CA VAL A 261 -13.70 31.46 -10.25
C VAL A 261 -14.83 32.10 -11.06
N THR A 262 -15.88 32.58 -10.40
CA THR A 262 -16.98 33.35 -11.03
C THR A 262 -16.67 34.83 -11.21
N THR A 263 -15.58 35.36 -10.63
CA THR A 263 -15.36 36.81 -10.61
C THR A 263 -14.85 37.37 -11.94
N GLY A 264 -15.72 38.04 -12.69
CA GLY A 264 -15.29 39.00 -13.71
C GLY A 264 -16.37 39.60 -14.62
N ARG A 265 -15.92 40.55 -15.45
CA ARG A 265 -16.67 41.48 -16.33
C ARG A 265 -18.17 41.65 -16.05
N THR A 266 -18.46 42.59 -15.15
CA THR A 266 -19.77 43.28 -15.07
C THR A 266 -20.24 43.73 -16.46
N GLY A 267 -21.36 43.18 -16.93
CA GLY A 267 -21.92 43.52 -18.23
C GLY A 267 -22.91 42.49 -18.78
N SER A 268 -24.00 42.24 -18.05
CA SER A 268 -25.18 41.42 -18.42
C SER A 268 -24.92 39.93 -18.75
N GLN A 269 -25.79 39.06 -18.23
CA GLN A 269 -25.67 37.60 -18.16
C GLN A 269 -24.67 37.13 -17.07
N GLU A 270 -25.27 36.59 -16.02
CA GLU A 270 -24.65 35.74 -15.01
C GLU A 270 -24.20 34.46 -15.73
N GLN A 271 -22.96 34.45 -16.25
CA GLN A 271 -22.44 33.30 -16.98
C GLN A 271 -21.93 32.26 -15.99
N ASP A 272 -22.37 31.02 -16.19
CA ASP A 272 -22.40 29.97 -15.19
C ASP A 272 -21.05 29.69 -14.53
N LEU A 273 -21.16 29.15 -13.31
CA LEU A 273 -20.09 28.44 -12.63
C LEU A 273 -19.30 27.57 -13.61
N PRO A 274 -17.97 27.44 -13.44
CA PRO A 274 -17.20 26.38 -14.05
C PRO A 274 -17.90 25.02 -13.95
N SER A 275 -18.50 24.59 -15.06
CA SER A 275 -19.27 23.35 -15.14
C SER A 275 -18.38 22.11 -15.19
N TRP A 276 -17.04 22.28 -15.15
CA TRP A 276 -16.06 21.20 -15.09
C TRP A 276 -15.86 20.67 -13.67
N ASN A 277 -16.01 19.35 -13.53
CA ASN A 277 -15.71 18.61 -12.30
C ASN A 277 -14.21 18.29 -12.12
N PHE A 278 -13.40 18.36 -13.19
CA PHE A 278 -11.97 18.01 -13.17
C PHE A 278 -11.11 18.99 -13.97
N ALA A 279 -9.90 19.27 -13.49
CA ALA A 279 -8.89 20.01 -14.23
C ALA A 279 -7.47 19.51 -13.94
N LYS A 280 -6.57 19.63 -14.92
CA LYS A 280 -5.15 19.26 -14.82
C LYS A 280 -4.25 20.32 -15.44
N ARG A 281 -3.17 20.71 -14.74
CA ARG A 281 -2.25 21.79 -15.12
C ARG A 281 -1.74 21.61 -16.56
N LYS A 282 -1.78 22.69 -17.34
CA LYS A 282 -1.37 22.76 -18.75
C LYS A 282 -0.13 23.64 -18.91
N VAL A 283 0.80 23.20 -19.76
CA VAL A 283 2.02 23.94 -20.10
C VAL A 283 1.88 24.53 -21.50
N TRP A 284 2.39 25.75 -21.69
CA TRP A 284 2.29 26.53 -22.93
C TRP A 284 3.66 26.81 -23.53
N THR A 285 3.72 27.11 -24.82
CA THR A 285 4.93 27.62 -25.50
C THR A 285 4.58 28.78 -26.44
N THR A 286 5.56 29.64 -26.68
CA THR A 286 5.55 30.70 -27.71
C THR A 286 6.58 30.43 -28.82
N GLU A 287 7.33 29.32 -28.70
CA GLU A 287 8.43 28.96 -29.59
C GLU A 287 7.96 28.61 -31.01
N GLY A 288 8.62 29.18 -32.03
CA GLY A 288 8.25 28.96 -33.43
C GLY A 288 6.94 29.63 -33.86
N LEU A 289 6.30 30.40 -32.98
CA LEU A 289 5.03 31.09 -33.26
C LEU A 289 5.25 32.59 -33.52
N SER A 290 4.30 33.24 -34.17
CA SER A 290 4.30 34.69 -34.37
C SER A 290 4.14 35.44 -33.04
N ALA A 291 4.61 36.68 -32.96
CA ALA A 291 4.56 37.50 -31.75
C ALA A 291 3.16 37.52 -31.11
N GLY A 292 3.09 37.16 -29.82
CA GLY A 292 1.83 37.10 -29.05
C GLY A 292 1.00 35.83 -29.23
N GLN A 293 1.43 34.86 -30.05
CA GLN A 293 0.81 33.53 -30.12
C GLN A 293 1.33 32.59 -29.02
N THR A 294 0.43 31.78 -28.47
CA THR A 294 0.73 30.76 -27.44
C THR A 294 0.04 29.45 -27.81
N GLN A 295 0.75 28.33 -27.79
CA GLN A 295 0.19 27.00 -28.04
C GLN A 295 0.38 26.08 -26.82
N LEU A 296 -0.52 25.12 -26.62
CA LEU A 296 -0.33 24.05 -25.64
C LEU A 296 0.86 23.16 -26.03
N VAL A 297 1.67 22.78 -25.04
CA VAL A 297 2.74 21.81 -25.24
C VAL A 297 2.16 20.40 -25.33
N SER A 298 2.15 19.83 -26.53
CA SER A 298 1.92 18.40 -26.74
C SER A 298 3.09 17.59 -26.20
N SER A 299 2.80 16.50 -25.47
CA SER A 299 3.78 15.50 -25.03
C SER A 299 3.07 14.17 -24.82
N GLU A 300 3.76 13.06 -25.11
CA GLU A 300 3.26 11.69 -24.90
C GLU A 300 3.03 11.39 -23.42
N THR A 301 3.80 12.03 -22.53
CA THR A 301 3.62 11.92 -21.07
C THR A 301 3.24 13.27 -20.48
N PRO A 302 2.26 13.34 -19.55
CA PRO A 302 1.92 14.61 -18.91
C PRO A 302 3.10 15.17 -18.11
N LEU A 303 3.55 16.38 -18.47
CA LEU A 303 4.68 17.09 -17.83
C LEU A 303 4.47 17.38 -16.33
N THR A 304 3.25 17.21 -15.83
CA THR A 304 2.84 17.45 -14.45
C THR A 304 1.59 16.61 -14.13
N ASP A 305 1.44 16.21 -12.87
CA ASP A 305 0.27 15.50 -12.34
C ASP A 305 -0.59 16.37 -11.40
N VAL A 306 -0.29 17.67 -11.29
CA VAL A 306 -1.11 18.62 -10.52
C VAL A 306 -2.48 18.74 -11.17
N SER A 307 -3.47 18.24 -10.45
CA SER A 307 -4.85 18.12 -10.88
C SER A 307 -5.80 18.27 -9.69
N TRP A 308 -7.04 18.59 -9.98
CA TRP A 308 -8.07 18.85 -8.98
C TRP A 308 -9.41 18.30 -9.45
N ILE A 309 -10.12 17.67 -8.52
CA ILE A 309 -11.57 17.58 -8.59
C ILE A 309 -12.09 18.93 -8.11
N TYR A 310 -12.76 19.66 -9.00
CA TYR A 310 -13.32 20.98 -8.73
C TYR A 310 -14.60 20.89 -7.90
N SER A 311 -15.43 19.88 -8.17
CA SER A 311 -16.63 19.59 -7.41
C SER A 311 -17.13 18.17 -7.69
N LEU A 312 -17.94 17.65 -6.77
CA LEU A 312 -18.73 16.44 -6.91
C LEU A 312 -20.22 16.85 -7.02
N THR A 313 -20.55 17.69 -8.01
CA THR A 313 -21.90 18.23 -8.21
C THR A 313 -22.90 17.20 -8.73
N GLY A 314 -24.13 17.28 -8.24
CA GLY A 314 -25.26 16.48 -8.71
C GLY A 314 -25.45 15.20 -7.88
N ALA A 315 -26.70 14.72 -7.82
CA ALA A 315 -27.03 13.54 -7.03
C ALA A 315 -26.25 12.32 -7.56
N GLY A 316 -25.63 11.56 -6.65
CA GLY A 316 -24.82 10.39 -7.00
C GLY A 316 -23.43 10.69 -7.56
N SER A 317 -22.99 11.96 -7.61
CA SER A 317 -21.60 12.25 -8.01
C SER A 317 -20.60 11.75 -6.98
N LYS A 318 -19.52 11.12 -7.47
CA LYS A 318 -18.49 10.53 -6.64
C LYS A 318 -17.15 10.40 -7.34
N TYR A 319 -16.10 10.25 -6.55
CA TYR A 319 -14.76 9.87 -7.01
C TYR A 319 -14.34 8.55 -6.36
N THR A 320 -13.99 7.55 -7.15
CA THR A 320 -13.64 6.21 -6.65
C THR A 320 -12.17 5.90 -6.91
N LEU A 321 -11.41 5.69 -5.85
CA LEU A 321 -10.00 5.32 -5.89
C LEU A 321 -9.81 3.88 -5.42
N THR A 322 -9.15 3.06 -6.23
CA THR A 322 -8.62 1.76 -5.83
C THR A 322 -7.11 1.86 -5.55
N PHE A 323 -6.63 1.13 -4.53
CA PHE A 323 -5.21 1.05 -4.18
C PHE A 323 -4.88 -0.30 -3.51
N THR A 324 -3.68 -0.82 -3.76
CA THR A 324 -3.20 -2.06 -3.11
C THR A 324 -2.34 -1.72 -1.89
N TYR A 325 -2.60 -2.38 -0.77
CA TYR A 325 -1.98 -2.07 0.51
C TYR A 325 -1.78 -3.33 1.37
N TYR A 326 -0.54 -3.52 1.84
CA TYR A 326 -0.12 -4.68 2.64
C TYR A 326 0.44 -4.33 4.03
N GLY A 327 0.34 -3.05 4.43
CA GLY A 327 0.77 -2.57 5.75
C GLY A 327 -0.23 -2.89 6.88
N PRO A 328 -0.07 -2.28 8.07
CA PRO A 328 -1.01 -2.44 9.20
C PRO A 328 -2.44 -2.06 8.82
N SER A 329 -3.47 -2.67 9.45
CA SER A 329 -4.90 -2.45 9.13
C SER A 329 -5.42 -1.01 9.33
N THR A 330 -4.56 -0.10 9.77
CA THR A 330 -4.79 1.35 9.89
C THR A 330 -3.71 2.11 9.10
N ALA A 331 -4.12 3.15 8.37
CA ALA A 331 -3.24 4.07 7.66
C ALA A 331 -3.80 5.50 7.66
N TYR A 332 -3.01 6.45 7.15
CA TYR A 332 -3.34 7.86 7.05
C TYR A 332 -3.36 8.28 5.57
N LEU A 333 -4.47 8.83 5.13
CA LEU A 333 -4.67 9.36 3.79
C LEU A 333 -4.62 10.90 3.84
N TYR A 334 -3.72 11.48 3.07
CA TYR A 334 -3.57 12.92 2.94
C TYR A 334 -3.92 13.39 1.53
N PHE A 335 -4.52 14.57 1.41
CA PHE A 335 -4.78 15.23 0.12
C PHE A 335 -4.88 16.75 0.31
N PRO A 336 -4.42 17.56 -0.65
CA PRO A 336 -4.60 19.00 -0.60
C PRO A 336 -6.06 19.36 -0.90
N TYR A 337 -6.58 20.41 -0.27
CA TYR A 337 -7.94 20.91 -0.50
C TYR A 337 -8.05 22.44 -0.37
N LYS A 338 -9.11 23.01 -0.97
CA LYS A 338 -9.49 24.44 -0.86
C LYS A 338 -10.92 24.70 -1.34
N LEU A 339 -11.44 25.92 -1.13
CA LEU A 339 -12.74 26.35 -1.67
C LEU A 339 -12.64 26.88 -3.10
N VAL A 340 -13.62 26.54 -3.92
CA VAL A 340 -13.84 27.18 -5.22
C VAL A 340 -14.47 28.57 -5.05
N GLN A 341 -15.40 28.72 -4.09
CA GLN A 341 -16.19 29.93 -3.85
C GLN A 341 -16.26 30.32 -2.36
N SER A 342 -16.50 31.60 -2.06
CA SER A 342 -16.53 32.11 -0.68
C SER A 342 -17.90 31.91 -0.01
N SER A 343 -18.96 31.96 -0.80
CA SER A 343 -20.36 31.67 -0.42
C SER A 343 -20.58 30.26 0.12
N ASP A 344 -19.65 29.35 -0.15
CA ASP A 344 -19.75 27.93 0.18
C ASP A 344 -18.99 27.54 1.46
N SER A 345 -18.34 28.50 2.11
CA SER A 345 -17.61 28.32 3.37
C SER A 345 -18.43 27.65 4.49
N ASN A 346 -19.75 27.87 4.53
CA ASN A 346 -20.67 27.24 5.50
C ASN A 346 -21.40 25.99 4.95
N LYS A 347 -21.14 25.61 3.70
CA LYS A 347 -21.82 24.50 2.99
C LYS A 347 -20.96 23.25 2.84
N ILE A 348 -19.78 23.24 3.45
CA ILE A 348 -18.77 22.21 3.23
C ILE A 348 -19.29 20.86 3.77
N GLY A 349 -19.23 19.83 2.93
CA GLY A 349 -19.65 18.47 3.28
C GLY A 349 -19.03 17.44 2.36
N LEU A 350 -17.89 16.89 2.77
CA LEU A 350 -17.24 15.76 2.11
C LEU A 350 -17.40 14.52 3.01
N GLN A 351 -17.66 13.36 2.42
CA GLN A 351 -17.72 12.10 3.12
C GLN A 351 -17.03 11.01 2.30
N TYR A 352 -16.64 9.91 2.95
CA TYR A 352 -16.09 8.75 2.27
C TYR A 352 -16.72 7.43 2.71
N LYS A 353 -16.66 6.44 1.82
CA LYS A 353 -16.92 5.03 2.08
C LYS A 353 -15.65 4.24 1.78
N LEU A 354 -15.19 3.43 2.74
CA LEU A 354 -14.04 2.54 2.59
C LEU A 354 -14.53 1.10 2.38
N ASN A 355 -14.01 0.45 1.34
CA ASN A 355 -14.33 -0.91 0.93
C ASN A 355 -15.85 -1.12 0.86
N ASN A 356 -16.33 -2.25 1.37
CA ASN A 356 -17.75 -2.60 1.37
C ASN A 356 -18.53 -2.00 2.55
N SER A 357 -17.97 -1.03 3.30
CA SER A 357 -18.66 -0.37 4.43
C SER A 357 -20.01 0.19 4.01
N GLU A 358 -21.09 -0.17 4.70
CA GLU A 358 -22.40 0.47 4.52
C GLU A 358 -22.46 1.87 5.14
N THR A 359 -21.55 2.16 6.09
CA THR A 359 -21.45 3.47 6.74
C THR A 359 -20.62 4.44 5.91
N LEU A 360 -21.21 5.61 5.64
CA LEU A 360 -20.53 6.80 5.15
C LEU A 360 -19.91 7.56 6.32
N VAL A 361 -18.64 7.93 6.20
CA VAL A 361 -17.89 8.65 7.23
C VAL A 361 -17.70 10.11 6.81
N PRO A 362 -18.25 11.10 7.54
CA PRO A 362 -18.06 12.51 7.23
C PRO A 362 -16.63 12.95 7.53
N ILE A 363 -16.07 13.77 6.64
CA ILE A 363 -14.81 14.47 6.87
C ILE A 363 -15.16 15.86 7.42
N THR A 364 -14.92 16.03 8.71
CA THR A 364 -15.13 17.29 9.41
C THR A 364 -13.96 18.22 9.16
N PHE A 365 -14.22 19.45 8.74
CA PHE A 365 -13.21 20.49 8.58
C PHE A 365 -13.41 21.60 9.63
N GLY A 366 -12.33 22.28 10.01
CA GLY A 366 -12.37 23.57 10.70
C GLY A 366 -12.28 23.57 12.21
N ASN A 367 -12.32 22.40 12.86
CA ASN A 367 -12.25 22.31 14.32
C ASN A 367 -10.84 22.07 14.87
N GLU A 368 -9.88 21.63 14.03
CA GLU A 368 -8.49 21.25 14.39
C GLU A 368 -8.34 20.15 15.47
N THR A 369 -9.45 19.66 16.01
CA THR A 369 -9.56 18.50 16.90
C THR A 369 -9.49 17.19 16.11
N ASN A 370 -8.90 16.14 16.70
CA ASN A 370 -8.85 14.79 16.13
C ASN A 370 -8.30 14.73 14.69
N ASP A 371 -7.21 15.44 14.41
CA ASP A 371 -6.56 15.55 13.10
C ASP A 371 -7.37 16.21 11.97
N SER A 372 -8.58 16.74 12.25
CA SER A 372 -9.36 17.48 11.24
C SER A 372 -8.60 18.70 10.72
N GLY A 373 -8.52 18.85 9.40
CA GLY A 373 -7.86 20.00 8.78
C GLY A 373 -8.59 21.33 9.00
N ALA A 374 -7.86 22.44 8.88
CA ALA A 374 -8.41 23.80 9.01
C ALA A 374 -9.51 24.10 7.97
N THR A 375 -10.41 25.04 8.26
CA THR A 375 -11.54 25.37 7.37
C THR A 375 -11.04 25.71 5.96
N PRO A 376 -11.57 25.05 4.90
CA PRO A 376 -11.24 25.38 3.52
C PRO A 376 -11.41 26.88 3.23
N ALA A 377 -10.45 27.47 2.51
CA ALA A 377 -10.48 28.88 2.08
C ALA A 377 -10.26 28.97 0.56
N ILE A 378 -10.57 30.11 -0.07
CA ILE A 378 -10.25 30.29 -1.51
C ILE A 378 -8.75 30.54 -1.69
N ASP A 379 -8.19 31.46 -0.93
CA ASP A 379 -6.87 32.02 -1.19
C ASP A 379 -5.71 31.18 -0.64
N ASP A 380 -6.01 30.01 -0.06
CA ASP A 380 -5.07 29.12 0.61
C ASP A 380 -5.31 27.65 0.22
N ILE A 381 -4.27 26.83 0.25
CA ILE A 381 -4.35 25.36 0.08
C ILE A 381 -4.02 24.72 1.42
N LYS A 382 -4.97 23.97 1.96
CA LYS A 382 -4.79 23.14 3.15
C LYS A 382 -4.48 21.70 2.74
N VAL A 383 -4.10 20.85 3.69
CA VAL A 383 -3.90 19.41 3.49
C VAL A 383 -4.64 18.66 4.58
N GLU A 384 -5.50 17.73 4.18
CA GLU A 384 -6.32 16.92 5.11
C GLU A 384 -5.53 15.72 5.61
N LYS A 385 -5.91 15.17 6.77
CA LYS A 385 -5.43 13.88 7.26
C LYS A 385 -6.62 13.02 7.69
N VAL A 386 -6.97 12.04 6.86
CA VAL A 386 -8.02 11.06 7.16
C VAL A 386 -7.38 9.77 7.69
N THR A 387 -7.76 9.35 8.90
CA THR A 387 -7.35 8.05 9.44
C THR A 387 -8.27 6.96 8.89
N LEU A 388 -7.71 6.05 8.08
CA LEU A 388 -8.40 4.88 7.54
C LEU A 388 -8.15 3.68 8.45
N SER A 389 -9.21 2.98 8.85
CA SER A 389 -9.16 1.77 9.67
C SER A 389 -9.89 0.62 8.96
N ASN A 390 -9.56 -0.62 9.34
CA ASN A 390 -10.11 -1.84 8.70
C ASN A 390 -9.76 -1.93 7.20
N LEU A 391 -8.53 -1.59 6.85
CA LEU A 391 -7.99 -1.83 5.51
C LEU A 391 -7.91 -3.33 5.23
N ASN A 392 -8.33 -3.73 4.03
CA ASN A 392 -8.16 -5.07 3.50
C ASN A 392 -6.67 -5.36 3.31
N PHE A 393 -6.28 -6.63 3.47
CA PHE A 393 -4.98 -7.11 2.99
C PHE A 393 -5.00 -7.22 1.47
N GLY A 394 -4.23 -6.37 0.78
CA GLY A 394 -4.27 -6.24 -0.68
C GLY A 394 -5.18 -5.10 -1.13
N ASP A 395 -6.15 -5.41 -1.98
CA ASP A 395 -6.90 -4.36 -2.67
C ASP A 395 -7.97 -3.69 -1.80
N ASN A 396 -7.92 -2.36 -1.82
CA ASN A 396 -8.82 -1.46 -1.12
C ASN A 396 -9.47 -0.49 -2.11
N THR A 397 -10.68 -0.04 -1.80
CA THR A 397 -11.43 0.97 -2.55
C THR A 397 -11.90 2.06 -1.60
N ILE A 398 -11.67 3.33 -1.93
CA ILE A 398 -12.26 4.46 -1.23
C ILE A 398 -13.11 5.28 -2.21
N GLU A 399 -14.34 5.57 -1.81
CA GLU A 399 -15.29 6.36 -2.58
C GLU A 399 -15.58 7.67 -1.84
N PHE A 400 -15.31 8.81 -2.47
CA PHE A 400 -15.62 10.14 -1.97
C PHE A 400 -16.91 10.65 -2.60
N SER A 401 -17.77 11.27 -1.78
CA SER A 401 -19.02 11.92 -2.23
C SER A 401 -19.32 13.18 -1.40
N VAL A 402 -20.25 14.00 -1.87
CA VAL A 402 -20.83 15.08 -1.05
C VAL A 402 -21.71 14.47 0.03
N ALA A 403 -21.70 15.07 1.23
CA ALA A 403 -22.63 14.69 2.30
C ALA A 403 -24.10 14.82 1.85
N THR A 404 -24.97 13.89 2.27
CA THR A 404 -26.37 13.83 1.83
C THR A 404 -27.29 14.86 2.50
N GLU A 405 -26.76 15.72 3.37
CA GLU A 405 -27.47 16.89 3.91
C GLU A 405 -27.78 17.91 2.80
N GLU A 406 -28.89 18.63 2.92
CA GLU A 406 -29.26 19.65 1.94
C GLU A 406 -28.21 20.76 1.80
N ASN A 407 -28.05 21.27 0.57
CA ASN A 407 -27.19 22.41 0.23
C ASN A 407 -25.69 22.23 0.53
N LYS A 408 -25.20 20.99 0.68
CA LYS A 408 -23.77 20.72 0.83
C LYS A 408 -23.01 20.76 -0.49
N VAL A 409 -21.71 21.08 -0.39
CA VAL A 409 -20.73 21.00 -1.48
C VAL A 409 -19.44 20.36 -1.00
N ALA A 410 -18.76 19.61 -1.88
CA ALA A 410 -17.40 19.18 -1.62
C ALA A 410 -16.42 20.38 -1.77
N PRO A 411 -15.36 20.47 -0.96
CA PRO A 411 -14.23 21.30 -1.31
C PRO A 411 -13.54 20.74 -2.56
N MET A 412 -12.75 21.58 -3.21
CA MET A 412 -11.84 21.16 -4.27
C MET A 412 -10.77 20.24 -3.66
N ILE A 413 -10.54 19.04 -4.20
CA ILE A 413 -9.57 18.05 -3.67
C ILE A 413 -8.56 17.62 -4.74
N GLY A 414 -7.29 17.45 -4.33
CA GLY A 414 -6.17 17.10 -5.21
C GLY A 414 -5.69 15.66 -5.07
N ASN A 415 -4.46 15.39 -5.55
CA ASN A 415 -3.81 14.08 -5.49
C ASN A 415 -3.77 13.53 -4.05
N MET A 416 -3.82 12.21 -3.92
CA MET A 416 -3.97 11.49 -2.65
C MET A 416 -2.66 10.77 -2.28
N TYR A 417 -2.37 10.71 -0.98
CA TYR A 417 -1.10 10.24 -0.43
C TYR A 417 -1.35 9.35 0.78
N LEU A 418 -1.09 8.05 0.66
CA LEU A 418 -1.37 7.06 1.71
C LEU A 418 -0.08 6.64 2.43
N THR A 419 -0.04 6.72 3.76
CA THR A 419 1.10 6.27 4.58
C THR A 419 0.63 5.54 5.83
N SER A 420 1.39 4.56 6.32
CA SER A 420 1.15 3.92 7.62
C SER A 420 1.82 4.66 8.79
N SER A 421 2.50 5.79 8.54
CA SER A 421 3.29 6.51 9.54
C SER A 421 3.11 8.03 9.44
N THR A 422 2.72 8.66 10.56
CA THR A 422 2.58 10.12 10.67
C THR A 422 3.91 10.88 10.52
N ASN A 423 5.05 10.20 10.70
CA ASN A 423 6.38 10.78 10.52
C ASN A 423 6.70 11.17 9.07
N ASN A 424 5.89 10.74 8.09
CA ASN A 424 6.08 11.05 6.68
C ASN A 424 5.40 12.35 6.22
N VAL A 425 4.74 13.10 7.12
CA VAL A 425 4.01 14.33 6.78
C VAL A 425 4.85 15.34 6.01
N ASP A 426 6.12 15.55 6.40
CA ASP A 426 7.03 16.46 5.70
C ASP A 426 7.28 16.00 4.25
N LYS A 427 7.44 14.69 4.02
CA LYS A 427 7.64 14.13 2.66
C LYS A 427 6.38 14.26 1.80
N ILE A 428 5.20 14.13 2.43
CA ILE A 428 3.91 14.31 1.76
C ILE A 428 3.73 15.78 1.37
N TYR A 429 4.00 16.73 2.27
CA TYR A 429 3.97 18.17 1.98
C TYR A 429 4.98 18.52 0.88
N ASP A 430 6.19 17.98 0.94
CA ASP A 430 7.20 18.15 -0.11
C ASP A 430 6.66 17.65 -1.48
N SER A 431 6.00 16.50 -1.51
CA SER A 431 5.44 15.94 -2.75
C SER A 431 4.16 16.63 -3.26
N ILE A 432 3.37 17.23 -2.37
CA ILE A 432 2.21 18.08 -2.73
C ILE A 432 2.71 19.41 -3.31
N PHE A 433 3.61 20.09 -2.61
CA PHE A 433 4.00 21.45 -2.97
C PHE A 433 5.25 21.52 -3.86
N GLY A 434 5.72 20.37 -4.34
CA GLY A 434 6.86 20.27 -5.24
C GLY A 434 8.16 20.72 -4.58
N ASN A 435 8.26 20.58 -3.26
CA ASN A 435 9.44 20.96 -2.52
C ASN A 435 10.49 19.82 -2.58
N THR A 436 11.76 20.18 -2.55
CA THR A 436 12.88 19.27 -2.36
C THR A 436 13.78 19.86 -1.29
N THR A 437 13.85 19.16 -0.15
CA THR A 437 14.53 19.63 1.04
C THR A 437 15.94 19.03 1.15
N THR A 438 16.94 19.89 1.36
CA THR A 438 18.32 19.50 1.69
C THR A 438 18.58 19.79 3.16
N THR A 439 19.09 18.80 3.90
CA THR A 439 19.29 18.87 5.36
C THR A 439 20.72 18.61 5.82
N GLN A 440 21.69 18.52 4.89
CA GLN A 440 23.02 17.97 5.16
C GLN A 440 23.81 18.69 6.27
N ASP A 441 23.69 20.02 6.41
CA ASP A 441 24.26 20.77 7.54
C ASP A 441 23.36 21.95 7.96
N ASN A 442 23.54 22.45 9.18
CA ASN A 442 22.79 23.62 9.70
C ASN A 442 22.99 24.89 8.84
N SER A 443 24.12 25.04 8.16
CA SER A 443 24.42 26.18 7.27
C SER A 443 23.99 25.98 5.80
N SER A 444 23.53 24.78 5.44
CA SER A 444 23.15 24.42 4.05
C SER A 444 21.69 23.99 3.90
N LYS A 445 20.92 24.00 4.99
CA LYS A 445 19.47 23.71 5.00
C LYS A 445 18.75 24.57 3.96
N SER A 446 18.12 23.91 2.99
CA SER A 446 17.42 24.62 1.92
C SER A 446 16.22 23.84 1.39
N VAL A 447 15.27 24.56 0.82
CA VAL A 447 14.07 24.01 0.19
C VAL A 447 13.99 24.57 -1.23
N THR A 448 13.95 23.70 -2.24
CA THR A 448 13.73 24.11 -3.63
C THR A 448 12.29 23.81 -4.04
N VAL A 449 11.57 24.77 -4.61
CA VAL A 449 10.19 24.64 -5.06
C VAL A 449 10.15 24.47 -6.59
N ASP A 450 9.68 23.32 -7.07
CA ASP A 450 9.39 23.03 -8.47
C ASP A 450 8.03 23.66 -8.85
N LEU A 451 8.05 24.77 -9.57
CA LEU A 451 6.83 25.52 -9.93
C LEU A 451 5.95 24.80 -10.96
N LEU A 452 6.49 23.81 -11.68
CA LEU A 452 5.75 22.98 -12.63
C LEU A 452 5.04 21.81 -11.93
N LYS A 453 5.64 21.25 -10.87
CA LYS A 453 5.13 20.05 -10.18
C LYS A 453 4.43 20.32 -8.85
N GLY A 454 4.67 21.44 -8.19
CA GLY A 454 4.02 21.78 -6.92
C GLY A 454 2.61 22.32 -7.07
N TYR A 455 1.70 21.99 -6.14
CA TYR A 455 0.39 22.64 -6.03
C TYR A 455 0.57 24.14 -5.67
N SER A 456 -0.18 25.01 -6.33
CA SER A 456 0.00 26.47 -6.27
C SER A 456 -1.29 27.19 -6.69
N LEU A 457 -1.42 28.47 -6.36
CA LEU A 457 -2.55 29.31 -6.77
C LEU A 457 -2.09 30.47 -7.66
N ALA A 458 -2.88 30.80 -8.68
CA ALA A 458 -2.78 32.08 -9.39
C ALA A 458 -3.99 32.96 -9.03
N SER A 459 -3.83 34.28 -9.03
CA SER A 459 -4.99 35.18 -8.83
C SER A 459 -5.97 35.19 -10.01
N GLY A 460 -5.60 34.64 -11.16
CA GLY A 460 -6.47 34.54 -12.34
C GLY A 460 -5.82 33.83 -13.52
N TRP A 461 -6.61 33.58 -14.55
CA TRP A 461 -6.27 32.76 -15.72
C TRP A 461 -5.07 33.24 -16.57
N SER A 462 -4.66 34.52 -16.42
CA SER A 462 -3.62 35.13 -17.25
C SER A 462 -2.21 34.65 -16.88
N THR A 463 -1.96 34.31 -15.62
CA THR A 463 -0.71 33.72 -15.16
C THR A 463 -0.56 32.31 -15.75
N TYR A 464 0.62 31.95 -16.26
CA TYR A 464 0.81 30.65 -16.92
C TYR A 464 2.23 30.10 -16.81
N VAL A 465 2.35 28.78 -16.95
CA VAL A 465 3.63 28.06 -17.07
C VAL A 465 4.03 27.98 -18.55
N GLY A 466 5.09 28.69 -18.92
CA GLY A 466 5.69 28.65 -20.24
C GLY A 466 6.89 27.69 -20.31
N ARG A 467 7.00 26.92 -21.39
CA ARG A 467 8.19 26.15 -21.77
C ARG A 467 9.07 27.03 -22.65
N PHE A 468 10.35 27.08 -22.32
CA PHE A 468 11.40 27.78 -23.06
C PHE A 468 12.48 26.75 -23.43
N MET A 469 12.82 26.67 -24.72
CA MET A 469 13.91 25.83 -25.24
C MET A 469 15.12 26.72 -25.56
N ASN A 470 16.29 26.08 -25.71
CA ASN A 470 17.50 26.74 -26.23
C ASN A 470 17.94 27.98 -25.45
N LEU A 471 17.60 28.06 -24.15
CA LEU A 471 18.05 29.15 -23.30
C LEU A 471 19.55 29.02 -23.01
N THR A 472 20.26 30.14 -22.98
CA THR A 472 21.65 30.24 -22.55
C THR A 472 21.70 30.59 -21.06
N SER A 473 22.51 29.88 -20.29
CA SER A 473 22.83 30.19 -18.89
C SER A 473 24.35 30.16 -18.73
N GLU A 474 24.93 31.19 -18.11
CA GLU A 474 26.39 31.31 -17.91
C GLU A 474 27.23 31.11 -19.20
N GLY A 475 26.68 31.54 -20.35
CA GLY A 475 27.31 31.40 -21.66
C GLY A 475 27.19 30.01 -22.31
N GLN A 476 26.50 29.06 -21.68
CA GLN A 476 26.24 27.72 -22.21
C GLN A 476 24.76 27.53 -22.59
N GLN A 477 24.48 26.95 -23.75
CA GLN A 477 23.12 26.62 -24.18
C GLN A 477 22.61 25.39 -23.40
N LEU A 478 21.44 25.53 -22.77
CA LEU A 478 20.77 24.46 -22.05
C LEU A 478 20.13 23.48 -23.04
N SER A 479 20.43 22.19 -22.85
CA SER A 479 19.90 21.09 -23.67
C SER A 479 18.47 20.68 -23.30
N ALA A 480 18.02 21.00 -22.09
CA ALA A 480 16.70 20.68 -21.57
C ALA A 480 15.76 21.91 -21.58
N PRO A 481 14.44 21.71 -21.77
CA PRO A 481 13.44 22.77 -21.57
C PRO A 481 13.51 23.35 -20.16
N VAL A 482 13.44 24.68 -20.07
CA VAL A 482 13.21 25.41 -18.82
C VAL A 482 11.73 25.79 -18.75
N TYR A 483 11.12 25.61 -17.58
CA TYR A 483 9.71 25.97 -17.34
C TYR A 483 9.66 27.17 -16.41
N LEU A 484 9.02 28.26 -16.87
CA LEU A 484 8.96 29.53 -16.14
C LEU A 484 7.50 29.98 -15.98
N VAL A 485 7.15 30.49 -14.80
CA VAL A 485 5.84 31.09 -14.53
C VAL A 485 5.89 32.58 -14.88
N GLY A 486 5.01 33.02 -15.79
CA GLY A 486 4.91 34.41 -16.22
C GLY A 486 3.52 35.01 -15.98
N PHE A 487 3.39 36.30 -16.32
CA PHE A 487 2.15 37.08 -16.10
C PHE A 487 1.77 37.14 -14.60
N ILE A 488 2.79 37.33 -13.76
CA ILE A 488 2.72 37.72 -12.35
C ILE A 488 2.90 39.25 -12.29
N GLY A 489 2.36 39.96 -11.28
CA GLY A 489 2.34 41.43 -11.25
C GLY A 489 1.49 42.02 -12.37
N GLY A 490 1.46 43.35 -12.53
CA GLY A 490 0.72 44.02 -13.60
C GLY A 490 -0.82 43.80 -13.60
N ASN A 491 -1.53 44.59 -14.39
CA ASN A 491 -3.01 44.65 -14.40
C ASN A 491 -3.67 44.35 -15.76
N ASN A 492 -2.86 44.12 -16.80
CA ASN A 492 -3.31 43.82 -18.15
C ASN A 492 -3.69 42.34 -18.31
N PRO A 493 -4.68 42.01 -19.17
CA PRO A 493 -4.97 40.62 -19.51
C PRO A 493 -3.85 39.99 -20.35
N ARG A 494 -3.67 38.67 -20.27
CA ARG A 494 -2.88 37.94 -21.28
C ARG A 494 -3.63 37.96 -22.62
N SER A 495 -2.91 38.20 -23.72
CA SER A 495 -3.44 37.89 -25.06
C SER A 495 -3.22 36.41 -25.34
N THR A 496 -4.27 35.69 -25.77
CA THR A 496 -4.16 34.30 -26.23
C THR A 496 -4.73 34.21 -27.64
N ASN A 497 -3.86 34.05 -28.62
CA ASN A 497 -4.28 33.92 -30.00
C ASN A 497 -4.75 32.49 -30.28
N ASN A 498 -5.97 32.35 -30.80
CA ASN A 498 -6.50 31.16 -31.46
C ASN A 498 -6.43 29.81 -30.69
N PRO A 499 -6.86 29.73 -29.40
CA PRO A 499 -7.06 28.42 -28.77
C PRO A 499 -8.23 27.67 -29.42
N SER A 500 -8.11 26.35 -29.52
CA SER A 500 -9.11 25.44 -30.11
C SER A 500 -10.39 25.21 -29.26
N ASN A 501 -10.64 26.08 -28.28
CA ASN A 501 -11.78 26.04 -27.35
C ASN A 501 -12.07 27.48 -26.88
N PRO A 502 -13.26 27.81 -26.35
CA PRO A 502 -13.61 29.19 -25.99
C PRO A 502 -12.64 29.77 -24.96
N VAL A 503 -12.29 31.05 -25.13
CA VAL A 503 -11.39 31.79 -24.24
C VAL A 503 -12.14 32.19 -22.98
N VAL A 504 -11.93 31.47 -21.88
CA VAL A 504 -12.51 31.83 -20.58
C VAL A 504 -11.57 32.77 -19.84
N VAL A 505 -12.04 33.95 -19.42
CA VAL A 505 -11.20 35.03 -18.86
C VAL A 505 -11.40 35.28 -17.36
N TYR A 506 -11.88 34.26 -16.65
CA TYR A 506 -12.14 34.26 -15.20
C TYR A 506 -11.22 33.27 -14.45
N PRO A 507 -10.95 33.43 -13.14
CA PRO A 507 -11.10 34.66 -12.38
C PRO A 507 -10.35 35.83 -13.06
N SER A 508 -11.00 36.99 -13.16
CA SER A 508 -10.45 38.14 -13.87
C SER A 508 -9.67 39.04 -12.93
N THR A 509 -8.41 39.27 -13.28
CA THR A 509 -7.52 40.21 -12.57
C THR A 509 -7.45 41.57 -13.28
N ARG A 510 -8.37 41.87 -14.20
CA ARG A 510 -8.31 43.13 -14.97
C ARG A 510 -8.37 44.33 -14.04
N GLY A 511 -7.36 45.20 -14.10
CA GLY A 511 -7.25 46.36 -13.21
C GLY A 511 -6.73 46.06 -11.79
N LYS A 512 -6.44 44.78 -11.47
CA LYS A 512 -5.83 44.35 -10.20
C LYS A 512 -4.44 43.75 -10.46
N SER A 513 -3.51 43.88 -9.52
CA SER A 513 -2.20 43.23 -9.64
C SER A 513 -2.35 41.71 -9.58
N ARG A 514 -1.73 40.98 -10.52
CA ARG A 514 -1.74 39.50 -10.51
C ARG A 514 -0.77 38.96 -9.46
N THR A 515 -1.20 37.97 -8.69
CA THR A 515 -0.37 37.29 -7.68
C THR A 515 -0.26 35.79 -7.98
N PHE A 516 0.83 35.20 -7.51
CA PHE A 516 1.12 33.78 -7.60
C PHE A 516 1.52 33.28 -6.21
N THR A 517 0.83 32.26 -5.69
CA THR A 517 1.04 31.75 -4.34
C THR A 517 1.60 30.33 -4.41
N ILE A 518 2.71 30.13 -3.71
CA ILE A 518 3.39 28.84 -3.54
C ILE A 518 3.47 28.48 -2.05
N TYR A 519 3.92 27.26 -1.77
CA TYR A 519 4.08 26.77 -0.41
C TYR A 519 5.47 26.18 -0.22
N VAL A 520 6.07 26.48 0.94
CA VAL A 520 7.43 26.10 1.31
C VAL A 520 7.40 25.37 2.64
N ASN A 521 7.69 24.08 2.62
CA ASN A 521 7.84 23.25 3.80
C ASN A 521 9.24 23.44 4.40
N ALA A 522 9.39 24.41 5.32
CA ALA A 522 10.70 24.74 5.88
C ALA A 522 11.10 23.72 6.96
N PRO A 523 12.29 23.09 6.87
CA PRO A 523 12.69 22.02 7.80
C PRO A 523 12.89 22.51 9.23
N ILE A 524 13.17 23.80 9.42
CA ILE A 524 13.20 24.48 10.72
C ILE A 524 12.61 25.89 10.57
N GLN A 525 12.30 26.53 11.70
CA GLN A 525 12.02 27.96 11.74
C GLN A 525 13.32 28.77 11.55
N GLY A 526 13.27 29.87 10.79
CA GLY A 526 14.44 30.73 10.61
C GLY A 526 14.24 31.80 9.54
N GLN A 527 15.30 32.57 9.29
CA GLN A 527 15.37 33.51 8.16
C GLN A 527 15.93 32.79 6.94
N TYR A 528 15.32 32.95 5.77
CA TYR A 528 15.69 32.29 4.52
C TYR A 528 15.99 33.31 3.42
N PHE A 529 17.17 33.20 2.81
CA PHE A 529 17.47 33.83 1.53
C PHE A 529 16.69 33.13 0.42
N ILE A 530 16.19 33.90 -0.54
CA ILE A 530 15.58 33.38 -1.78
C ILE A 530 16.56 33.57 -2.94
N SER A 531 16.69 32.55 -3.77
CA SER A 531 17.30 32.63 -5.10
C SER A 531 16.47 31.90 -6.16
N GLY A 532 16.72 32.22 -7.43
CA GLY A 532 16.00 31.63 -8.56
C GLY A 532 16.50 32.13 -9.91
N SER A 533 15.91 31.61 -10.98
CA SER A 533 16.16 32.05 -12.35
C SER A 533 15.00 32.88 -12.91
N TYR A 534 15.29 33.75 -13.88
CA TYR A 534 14.29 34.61 -14.49
C TYR A 534 14.58 34.96 -15.95
N ILE A 535 13.54 35.36 -16.69
CA ILE A 535 13.68 36.04 -17.98
C ILE A 535 12.66 37.16 -18.10
N SER A 536 13.00 38.26 -18.78
CA SER A 536 12.14 39.44 -18.87
C SER A 536 11.91 39.96 -20.28
N GLY A 537 12.84 39.74 -21.21
CA GLY A 537 12.86 40.28 -22.58
C GLY A 537 12.44 41.74 -22.66
N ALA A 538 12.95 42.56 -21.72
CA ALA A 538 12.36 43.84 -21.38
C ALA A 538 13.35 44.99 -21.57
N GLN A 539 12.88 46.05 -22.22
CA GLN A 539 13.65 47.28 -22.41
C GLN A 539 13.87 48.02 -21.07
N LYS A 540 12.90 47.92 -20.15
CA LYS A 540 12.97 48.42 -18.77
C LYS A 540 13.20 47.28 -17.79
N PRO A 541 13.90 47.49 -16.66
CA PRO A 541 14.01 46.47 -15.62
C PRO A 541 12.66 46.16 -14.98
N ARG A 542 12.49 44.91 -14.54
CA ARG A 542 11.31 44.45 -13.78
C ARG A 542 11.71 44.18 -12.32
N GLY A 543 10.73 43.85 -11.48
CA GLY A 543 10.98 43.45 -10.10
C GLY A 543 9.95 42.47 -9.56
N LEU A 544 10.33 41.78 -8.48
CA LEU A 544 9.58 40.74 -7.78
C LEU A 544 9.46 41.13 -6.31
N GLU A 545 8.31 40.88 -5.70
CA GLU A 545 8.15 40.89 -4.25
C GLU A 545 7.60 39.55 -3.77
N PHE A 546 8.22 39.01 -2.73
CA PHE A 546 7.81 37.83 -1.99
C PHE A 546 7.31 38.26 -0.60
N SER A 547 6.26 37.62 -0.11
CA SER A 547 5.64 37.92 1.17
C SER A 547 5.06 36.66 1.82
N THR A 548 5.09 36.57 3.16
CA THR A 548 4.22 35.63 3.90
C THR A 548 2.97 36.35 4.37
N THR A 549 2.06 35.62 5.03
CA THR A 549 1.04 36.23 5.89
C THR A 549 1.73 37.02 7.02
N GLY A 550 1.38 38.30 7.18
CA GLY A 550 1.98 39.23 8.15
C GLY A 550 2.60 40.47 7.49
N SER A 551 2.35 41.66 8.04
CA SER A 551 2.61 42.96 7.36
C SER A 551 4.09 43.34 7.17
N ASN A 552 5.02 42.70 7.90
CA ASN A 552 6.44 43.10 7.93
C ASN A 552 7.42 42.05 7.36
N ASN A 553 6.92 40.94 6.80
CA ASN A 553 7.75 39.85 6.28
C ASN A 553 7.74 39.80 4.75
N THR A 554 8.45 40.76 4.15
CA THR A 554 8.55 40.95 2.70
C THR A 554 10.00 41.06 2.24
N LEU A 555 10.27 40.56 1.03
CA LEU A 555 11.56 40.59 0.34
C LEU A 555 11.32 40.99 -1.12
N SER A 556 12.00 42.05 -1.58
CA SER A 556 11.82 42.59 -2.93
C SER A 556 13.13 42.62 -3.71
N PHE A 557 13.09 42.10 -4.94
CA PHE A 557 14.15 42.20 -5.93
C PHE A 557 13.78 43.27 -6.97
N SER A 558 14.62 44.28 -7.12
CA SER A 558 14.51 45.26 -8.21
C SER A 558 15.49 44.94 -9.35
N ASN A 559 15.42 45.70 -10.44
CA ASN A 559 16.41 45.73 -11.51
C ASN A 559 16.66 44.38 -12.22
N LEU A 560 15.67 43.49 -12.23
CA LEU A 560 15.72 42.22 -12.95
C LEU A 560 15.50 42.49 -14.45
N LYS A 561 16.59 42.44 -15.24
CA LYS A 561 16.60 42.75 -16.67
C LYS A 561 17.45 41.76 -17.46
N GLN A 562 16.79 41.07 -18.39
CA GLN A 562 17.36 40.46 -19.58
C GLN A 562 16.82 41.21 -20.81
N SER A 563 17.71 41.58 -21.73
CA SER A 563 17.40 42.32 -22.96
C SER A 563 16.77 41.45 -24.05
N ASP A 564 16.95 40.13 -23.96
CA ASP A 564 16.47 39.15 -24.91
C ASP A 564 15.55 38.10 -24.24
N TRP A 565 15.04 37.16 -25.05
CA TRP A 565 14.19 36.03 -24.62
C TRP A 565 14.91 34.68 -24.67
N THR A 566 16.24 34.71 -24.76
CA THR A 566 17.13 33.54 -24.93
C THR A 566 18.13 33.37 -23.78
N THR A 567 18.37 34.39 -22.96
CA THR A 567 19.35 34.38 -21.88
C THR A 567 18.63 34.30 -20.53
N LEU A 568 18.97 33.28 -19.75
CA LEU A 568 18.41 33.07 -18.42
C LEU A 568 19.22 33.86 -17.39
N GLY A 569 18.58 34.85 -16.76
CA GLY A 569 19.14 35.58 -15.63
C GLY A 569 18.94 34.84 -14.32
N THR A 570 19.71 35.22 -13.29
CA THR A 570 19.59 34.70 -11.92
C THR A 570 19.43 35.83 -10.92
N PHE A 571 18.80 35.54 -9.78
CA PHE A 571 18.74 36.42 -8.62
C PHE A 571 18.99 35.62 -7.34
N ASP A 572 19.64 36.23 -6.37
CA ASP A 572 19.92 35.66 -5.04
C ASP A 572 20.05 36.76 -4.00
N SER A 573 19.14 36.79 -3.03
CA SER A 573 19.12 37.79 -1.97
C SER A 573 20.33 37.76 -1.03
N ASN A 574 21.10 36.66 -1.00
CA ASN A 574 22.35 36.59 -0.25
C ASN A 574 23.47 37.38 -0.95
N THR A 575 23.63 37.19 -2.26
CA THR A 575 24.83 37.64 -3.02
C THR A 575 24.60 38.79 -4.00
N THR A 576 23.36 39.07 -4.43
CA THR A 576 23.13 40.01 -5.55
C THR A 576 23.26 41.48 -5.11
N ALA A 577 23.94 42.27 -5.94
CA ALA A 577 24.04 43.72 -5.82
C ALA A 577 22.87 44.49 -6.45
N THR A 578 21.75 43.82 -6.76
CA THR A 578 20.50 44.51 -7.15
C THR A 578 19.90 45.16 -5.91
N GLU A 579 19.67 46.47 -5.98
CA GLU A 579 19.15 47.22 -4.84
C GLU A 579 17.80 46.65 -4.35
N THR A 580 17.75 46.21 -3.10
CA THR A 580 16.50 45.92 -2.40
C THR A 580 15.82 47.27 -2.10
N SER A 581 14.97 47.73 -3.01
CA SER A 581 14.48 49.11 -3.00
C SER A 581 13.69 49.44 -1.73
N GLY A 582 14.22 50.32 -0.89
CA GLY A 582 13.56 50.87 0.30
C GLY A 582 13.33 49.90 1.48
N ASN A 583 13.60 48.60 1.31
CA ASN A 583 13.48 47.57 2.34
C ASN A 583 14.83 46.87 2.50
N THR A 584 15.40 46.92 3.71
CA THR A 584 16.73 46.34 4.02
C THR A 584 16.69 44.83 4.20
N ASN A 585 15.50 44.21 4.24
CA ASN A 585 15.36 42.78 4.50
C ASN A 585 15.83 41.96 3.29
N LYS A 586 16.89 41.16 3.50
CA LYS A 586 17.43 40.19 2.52
C LYS A 586 16.84 38.78 2.67
N THR A 587 15.91 38.58 3.60
CA THR A 587 15.40 37.25 3.96
C THR A 587 13.90 37.28 4.21
N LEU A 588 13.22 36.17 3.97
CA LEU A 588 11.91 35.91 4.57
C LEU A 588 12.05 35.07 5.85
N THR A 589 11.32 35.43 6.90
CA THR A 589 11.19 34.58 8.08
C THR A 589 10.16 33.48 7.79
N LEU A 590 10.53 32.21 7.96
CA LEU A 590 9.65 31.06 7.79
C LEU A 590 9.51 30.32 9.13
N SER A 591 8.31 29.83 9.42
CA SER A 591 8.05 28.87 10.51
C SER A 591 8.48 27.47 10.09
N LYS A 592 8.77 26.56 11.04
CA LYS A 592 8.93 25.14 10.70
C LYS A 592 7.62 24.61 10.08
N GLY A 593 7.72 23.78 9.05
CA GLY A 593 6.58 23.21 8.35
C GLY A 593 6.13 24.11 7.19
N LEU A 594 4.85 24.01 6.83
CA LEU A 594 4.31 24.63 5.62
C LEU A 594 4.10 26.14 5.74
N ASN A 595 4.73 26.92 4.85
CA ASN A 595 4.60 28.37 4.76
C ASN A 595 3.97 28.79 3.43
N LYS A 596 2.90 29.60 3.47
CA LYS A 596 2.27 30.23 2.30
C LYS A 596 3.07 31.46 1.88
N ILE A 597 3.61 31.47 0.65
CA ILE A 597 4.37 32.58 0.08
C ILE A 597 3.59 33.18 -1.09
N THR A 598 3.28 34.47 -1.02
CA THR A 598 2.66 35.21 -2.14
C THR A 598 3.70 36.04 -2.88
N ILE A 599 3.73 35.85 -4.20
CA ILE A 599 4.64 36.47 -5.15
C ILE A 599 3.84 37.45 -6.03
N LYS A 600 4.37 38.66 -6.20
CA LYS A 600 3.80 39.71 -7.06
C LYS A 600 4.90 40.51 -7.75
N GLY A 601 4.54 41.37 -8.71
CA GLY A 601 5.46 42.38 -9.23
C GLY A 601 5.66 43.51 -8.21
N SER A 602 6.89 44.02 -8.09
CA SER A 602 7.23 45.11 -7.15
C SER A 602 6.82 46.52 -7.64
N GLY A 603 5.79 46.61 -8.49
CA GLY A 603 5.39 47.84 -9.19
C GLY A 603 4.15 47.63 -10.06
N ALA A 604 3.84 48.62 -10.91
CA ALA A 604 2.67 48.60 -11.80
C ALA A 604 2.83 47.70 -13.04
N ASP A 605 4.07 47.35 -13.39
CA ASP A 605 4.41 46.48 -14.52
C ASP A 605 4.36 45.00 -14.15
N ASP A 606 4.30 44.15 -15.18
CA ASP A 606 4.47 42.70 -15.07
C ASP A 606 5.85 42.36 -14.47
N ALA A 607 5.87 41.39 -13.55
CA ALA A 607 7.07 40.73 -13.06
C ALA A 607 7.80 39.99 -14.21
N PRO A 608 9.10 39.67 -14.07
CA PRO A 608 9.74 38.74 -14.98
C PRO A 608 9.08 37.36 -14.89
N PHE A 609 9.28 36.53 -15.93
CA PHE A 609 9.00 35.10 -15.85
C PHE A 609 10.01 34.47 -14.89
N ILE A 610 9.57 33.62 -13.96
CA ILE A 610 10.42 33.03 -12.90
C ILE A 610 10.46 31.50 -12.98
N GLY A 611 11.63 30.93 -12.74
CA GLY A 611 11.83 29.49 -12.62
C GLY A 611 11.68 28.98 -11.19
N ASN A 612 12.17 27.77 -10.96
CA ASN A 612 12.20 27.16 -9.62
C ASN A 612 12.92 28.05 -8.61
N LEU A 613 12.41 28.07 -7.38
CA LEU A 613 12.85 28.97 -6.32
C LEU A 613 13.53 28.19 -5.21
N LYS A 614 14.70 28.63 -4.76
CA LYS A 614 15.44 28.03 -3.65
C LYS A 614 15.42 28.95 -2.43
N PHE A 615 14.93 28.43 -1.32
CA PHE A 615 14.94 29.05 -0.01
C PHE A 615 16.10 28.45 0.78
N THR A 616 17.14 29.24 1.08
CA THR A 616 18.33 28.77 1.81
C THR A 616 18.39 29.45 3.18
N LEU A 617 18.51 28.65 4.24
CA LEU A 617 18.54 29.14 5.61
C LEU A 617 19.76 30.06 5.83
N SER A 618 19.51 31.24 6.39
CA SER A 618 20.53 32.18 6.82
C SER A 618 21.19 31.70 8.12
N SER A 619 22.51 31.90 8.23
CA SER A 619 23.25 31.70 9.48
C SER A 619 22.97 32.78 10.54
N GLN A 620 22.25 33.84 10.19
CA GLN A 620 21.91 34.91 11.12
C GLN A 620 20.76 34.48 12.03
N THR A 621 21.04 34.42 13.34
CA THR A 621 20.03 34.16 14.37
C THR A 621 18.93 35.21 14.32
N PRO A 622 17.63 34.86 14.41
CA PRO A 622 16.58 35.86 14.49
C PRO A 622 16.80 36.75 15.71
N SER A 623 16.88 38.06 15.49
CA SER A 623 16.90 39.04 16.59
C SER A 623 15.57 38.94 17.34
N ALA A 624 15.61 38.34 18.52
CA ALA A 624 14.47 38.26 19.41
C ALA A 624 14.18 39.67 19.98
N ASN A 625 13.28 40.40 19.32
CA ASN A 625 12.55 41.47 19.99
C ASN A 625 11.62 40.82 21.02
N VAL A 626 12.18 40.50 22.18
CA VAL A 626 11.43 40.12 23.38
C VAL A 626 10.67 41.36 23.84
N GLY A 627 9.46 41.52 23.31
CA GLY A 627 8.47 42.38 23.93
C GLY A 627 8.04 41.74 25.24
N GLU A 628 8.66 42.14 26.34
CA GLU A 628 8.07 41.92 27.66
C GLU A 628 6.67 42.53 27.68
N SER A 629 5.64 41.69 27.73
CA SER A 629 4.28 42.12 28.06
C SER A 629 3.74 41.25 29.19
N GLY A 630 3.95 41.77 30.39
CA GLY A 630 3.08 41.65 31.57
C GLY A 630 2.40 40.32 31.87
N GLN A 631 2.76 39.75 33.02
CA GLN A 631 1.89 38.83 33.75
C GLN A 631 0.47 39.42 33.94
N ARG A 632 -0.56 38.72 33.47
CA ARG A 632 -1.75 38.32 34.26
C ARG A 632 -2.71 37.45 33.46
#